data_AF-A0A2A6J709-F1
#
_entry.id   AF-A0A2A6J709-F1
#
_cell.length_a   1.000
_cell.length_b   1.000
_cell.length_c   1.000
_cell.angle_alpha   90.00
_cell.angle_beta   90.00
_cell.angle_gamma   90.00
#
_symmetry.space_group_name_H-M   'P 1'
#
loop_
_entity.id
_entity.type
_entity.pdbx_description
1 polymer ?
#
loop_
_entity_poly.entity_id
_entity_poly.type
_entity_poly.pdbx_seq_one_letter_code
_entity_poly.pdbx_strand_id
1 'polypeptide(L)'
;MQKDDWRDSDGENVFEMLVANGGPGFWVRRITWGGTLARIVRVGIFTKPPPYFGNPPVLMDVFDLDGGLREGLALLPVPGTYKTWRRIEAPLWAEQARLRPLDDPAIDIALAALDRRRGKEGGKAARADPPPEAARVLLLVPYARKDEAKGIGARWSPTDKSWWLPADDSSALSKAQALGFLDV
;
A
#
# COMPACT_ATOMS: atom_id res chain seq x y z
N MET A 1 -34.98 -0.33 1.42
CA MET A 1 -33.70 -0.54 0.71
C MET A 1 -32.67 0.38 1.36
N GLN A 2 -31.79 -0.16 2.19
CA GLN A 2 -30.69 0.63 2.76
C GLN A 2 -29.73 0.95 1.63
N LYS A 3 -29.57 2.24 1.32
CA LYS A 3 -28.70 2.72 0.26
C LYS A 3 -27.27 2.61 0.81
N ASP A 4 -26.55 1.58 0.37
CA ASP A 4 -25.24 1.18 0.89
C ASP A 4 -24.17 2.19 0.37
N ASP A 5 -24.14 3.36 1.01
CA ASP A 5 -23.37 4.56 0.59
C ASP A 5 -21.88 4.50 0.98
N TRP A 6 -21.34 3.30 1.21
CA TRP A 6 -19.96 3.08 1.66
C TRP A 6 -18.90 3.42 0.60
N ARG A 7 -19.29 3.56 -0.66
CA ARG A 7 -18.37 3.79 -1.78
C ARG A 7 -17.88 5.24 -1.87
N ASP A 8 -18.60 6.19 -1.29
CA ASP A 8 -18.36 7.64 -1.46
C ASP A 8 -17.52 8.27 -0.32
N SER A 9 -16.97 7.49 0.61
CA SER A 9 -16.12 8.03 1.67
C SER A 9 -14.70 8.37 1.18
N ASP A 10 -14.39 9.67 1.11
CA ASP A 10 -13.10 10.22 0.65
C ASP A 10 -12.01 10.37 1.74
N GLY A 11 -12.29 10.00 3.00
CA GLY A 11 -11.53 10.55 4.13
C GLY A 11 -10.23 9.86 4.51
N GLU A 12 -10.25 8.56 4.78
CA GLU A 12 -9.23 7.94 5.64
C GLU A 12 -8.54 6.76 4.97
N ASN A 13 -7.23 6.63 5.20
CA ASN A 13 -6.51 5.40 4.94
C ASN A 13 -6.64 4.43 6.13
N VAL A 14 -6.26 3.17 5.95
CA VAL A 14 -6.43 2.13 6.99
C VAL A 14 -5.73 2.47 8.31
N PHE A 15 -4.59 3.15 8.28
CA PHE A 15 -3.89 3.56 9.51
C PHE A 15 -4.63 4.69 10.23
N GLU A 16 -5.21 5.64 9.49
CA GLU A 16 -6.07 6.68 10.09
C GLU A 16 -7.31 6.03 10.73
N MET A 17 -7.94 5.05 10.06
CA MET A 17 -9.05 4.28 10.64
C MET A 17 -8.65 3.54 11.92
N LEU A 18 -7.43 2.95 11.95
CA LEU A 18 -6.88 2.29 13.14
C LEU A 18 -6.68 3.26 14.30
N VAL A 19 -6.14 4.45 14.03
CA VAL A 19 -5.97 5.51 15.04
C VAL A 19 -7.33 5.97 15.55
N ALA A 20 -8.26 6.29 14.65
CA ALA A 20 -9.61 6.75 15.00
C ALA A 20 -10.41 5.71 15.80
N ASN A 21 -10.19 4.41 15.54
CA ASN A 21 -10.81 3.32 16.29
C ASN A 21 -10.12 3.01 17.62
N GLY A 22 -8.93 3.56 17.88
CA GLY A 22 -8.11 3.18 19.05
C GLY A 22 -7.46 1.80 18.95
N GLY A 23 -7.33 1.23 17.74
CA GLY A 23 -6.72 -0.07 17.50
C GLY A 23 -7.53 -0.99 16.56
N PRO A 24 -7.15 -2.28 16.47
CA PRO A 24 -7.86 -3.27 15.66
C PRO A 24 -9.25 -3.60 16.21
N GLY A 25 -10.01 -4.41 15.47
CA GLY A 25 -11.33 -4.92 15.88
C GLY A 25 -12.50 -4.43 15.03
N PHE A 26 -12.29 -3.46 14.16
CA PHE A 26 -13.30 -2.92 13.25
C PHE A 26 -13.31 -3.61 11.88
N TRP A 27 -14.36 -3.32 11.12
CA TRP A 27 -14.65 -3.96 9.85
C TRP A 27 -14.35 -3.03 8.67
N VAL A 28 -13.86 -3.64 7.59
CA VAL A 28 -13.54 -2.95 6.34
C VAL A 28 -14.03 -3.74 5.13
N ARG A 29 -14.32 -3.03 4.04
CA ARG A 29 -14.47 -3.60 2.70
C ARG A 29 -13.51 -2.93 1.74
N ARG A 30 -13.11 -3.67 0.71
CA ARG A 30 -12.34 -3.11 -0.40
C ARG A 30 -13.29 -2.77 -1.53
N ILE A 31 -13.17 -1.58 -2.13
CA ILE A 31 -14.02 -1.13 -3.25
C ILE A 31 -14.00 -2.09 -4.44
N THR A 32 -12.89 -2.79 -4.65
CA THR A 32 -12.71 -3.79 -5.72
C THR A 32 -13.17 -5.19 -5.31
N TRP A 33 -13.50 -5.44 -4.04
CA TRP A 33 -13.90 -6.76 -3.54
C TRP A 33 -15.41 -6.72 -3.22
N GLY A 34 -16.23 -7.14 -4.18
CA GLY A 34 -17.68 -7.06 -4.05
C GLY A 34 -18.30 -8.08 -3.08
N GLY A 35 -17.71 -9.27 -2.95
CA GLY A 35 -18.32 -10.39 -2.21
C GLY A 35 -17.75 -10.66 -0.82
N THR A 36 -16.85 -9.80 -0.33
CA THR A 36 -16.16 -10.03 0.94
C THR A 36 -16.12 -8.77 1.80
N LEU A 37 -15.90 -9.00 3.08
CA LEU A 37 -15.62 -8.01 4.10
C LEU A 37 -14.57 -8.58 5.05
N ALA A 38 -13.84 -7.73 5.76
CA ALA A 38 -12.75 -8.18 6.60
C ALA A 38 -12.77 -7.48 7.95
N ARG A 39 -12.42 -8.22 9.00
CA ARG A 39 -12.18 -7.66 10.34
C ARG A 39 -10.69 -7.49 10.53
N ILE A 40 -10.24 -6.28 10.83
CA ILE A 40 -8.82 -6.04 11.15
C ILE A 40 -8.55 -6.59 12.54
N VAL A 41 -7.56 -7.46 12.67
CA VAL A 41 -7.24 -8.15 13.94
C VAL A 41 -5.93 -7.69 14.55
N ARG A 42 -5.01 -7.12 13.77
CA ARG A 42 -3.73 -6.60 14.28
C ARG A 42 -3.14 -5.54 13.37
N VAL A 43 -2.37 -4.65 13.97
CA VAL A 43 -1.41 -3.80 13.27
C VAL A 43 -0.06 -3.87 13.97
N GLY A 44 1.01 -3.83 13.19
CA GLY A 44 2.38 -3.70 13.69
C GLY A 44 2.67 -2.32 14.26
N ILE A 45 3.88 -2.16 14.81
CA ILE A 45 4.27 -0.93 15.52
C ILE A 45 4.39 0.25 14.55
N PHE A 46 3.83 1.38 14.94
CA PHE A 46 3.95 2.65 14.22
C PHE A 46 5.34 3.24 14.51
N THR A 47 6.16 3.38 13.47
CA THR A 47 7.58 3.78 13.61
C THR A 47 7.89 5.16 13.06
N LYS A 48 6.97 5.74 12.29
CA LYS A 48 7.11 7.07 11.68
C LYS A 48 5.85 7.93 11.91
N PRO A 49 5.90 9.23 11.63
CA PRO A 49 4.71 10.09 11.62
C PRO A 49 3.63 9.65 10.59
N PRO A 50 2.39 10.15 10.70
CA PRO A 50 1.33 9.96 9.71
C PRO A 50 1.71 10.42 8.30
N PRO A 51 0.94 10.03 7.26
CA PRO A 51 -0.29 9.22 7.33
C PRO A 51 -0.04 7.70 7.27
N TYR A 52 1.21 7.27 7.01
CA TYR A 52 1.54 5.86 6.77
C TYR A 52 2.32 5.19 7.88
N PHE A 53 2.82 5.95 8.87
CA PHE A 53 3.40 5.41 10.11
C PHE A 53 4.55 4.39 9.94
N GLY A 54 5.27 4.45 8.81
CA GLY A 54 6.33 3.48 8.48
C GLY A 54 5.83 2.22 7.75
N ASN A 55 4.58 2.22 7.33
CA ASN A 55 3.87 1.14 6.66
C ASN A 55 3.98 -0.20 7.42
N PRO A 56 3.52 -0.23 8.68
CA PRO A 56 3.48 -1.45 9.48
C PRO A 56 2.56 -2.49 8.83
N PRO A 57 2.83 -3.78 9.04
CA PRO A 57 1.92 -4.83 8.58
C PRO A 57 0.57 -4.73 9.28
N VAL A 58 -0.51 -5.05 8.57
CA VAL A 58 -1.87 -5.13 9.10
C VAL A 58 -2.40 -6.53 8.81
N LEU A 59 -2.94 -7.20 9.82
CA LEU A 59 -3.58 -8.51 9.67
C LEU A 59 -5.09 -8.37 9.75
N MET A 60 -5.79 -9.17 8.94
CA MET A 60 -7.25 -9.23 8.90
C MET A 60 -7.75 -10.67 8.77
N ASP A 61 -8.94 -10.93 9.29
CA ASP A 61 -9.73 -12.11 8.94
C ASP A 61 -10.75 -11.69 7.87
N VAL A 62 -10.81 -12.42 6.76
CA VAL A 62 -11.68 -12.15 5.61
C VAL A 62 -12.86 -13.10 5.61
N PHE A 63 -14.05 -12.56 5.46
CA PHE A 63 -15.32 -13.28 5.45
C PHE A 63 -16.06 -13.02 4.14
N ASP A 64 -16.91 -13.96 3.75
CA ASP A 64 -18.00 -13.64 2.81
C ASP A 64 -19.13 -12.87 3.51
N LEU A 65 -20.13 -12.48 2.73
CA LEU A 65 -21.23 -11.64 3.22
C LEU A 65 -22.14 -12.36 4.21
N ASP A 66 -22.14 -13.70 4.23
CA ASP A 66 -22.95 -14.55 5.09
C ASP A 66 -22.22 -14.97 6.39
N GLY A 67 -20.97 -14.53 6.55
CA GLY A 67 -20.17 -14.78 7.76
C GLY A 67 -19.28 -16.01 7.70
N GLY A 68 -19.17 -16.66 6.54
CA GLY A 68 -18.20 -17.73 6.31
C GLY A 68 -16.78 -17.17 6.26
N LEU A 69 -15.89 -17.66 7.13
CA LEU A 69 -14.46 -17.33 7.10
C LEU A 69 -13.83 -17.86 5.80
N ARG A 70 -13.29 -16.95 4.98
CA ARG A 70 -12.60 -17.26 3.72
C ARG A 70 -11.10 -17.38 3.90
N GLU A 71 -10.52 -16.47 4.65
CA GLU A 71 -9.09 -16.44 4.92
C GLU A 71 -8.82 -15.81 6.29
N GLY A 72 -8.09 -16.50 7.16
CA GLY A 72 -7.73 -15.99 8.48
C GLY A 72 -6.30 -15.47 8.52
N LEU A 73 -6.03 -14.45 9.34
CA LEU A 73 -4.71 -13.84 9.53
C LEU A 73 -4.05 -13.41 8.20
N ALA A 74 -4.87 -13.00 7.23
CA ALA A 74 -4.42 -12.51 5.95
C ALA A 74 -3.73 -11.16 6.10
N LEU A 75 -2.70 -10.91 5.29
CA LEU A 75 -2.12 -9.57 5.18
C LEU A 75 -3.13 -8.66 4.48
N LEU A 76 -3.51 -7.56 5.14
CA LEU A 76 -4.28 -6.50 4.51
C LEU A 76 -3.33 -5.69 3.61
N PRO A 77 -3.50 -5.72 2.27
CA PRO A 77 -2.68 -4.90 1.39
C PRO A 77 -3.06 -3.44 1.57
N VAL A 78 -2.12 -2.63 2.06
CA VAL A 78 -2.26 -1.17 2.18
C VAL A 78 -1.42 -0.50 1.09
N PRO A 79 -1.78 -0.59 -0.21
CA PRO A 79 -1.02 0.06 -1.27
C PRO A 79 -1.12 1.58 -1.11
N GLY A 80 0.02 2.25 -1.16
CA GLY A 80 0.11 3.69 -1.02
C GLY A 80 -0.69 4.44 -2.10
N THR A 81 -1.24 5.58 -1.69
CA THR A 81 -1.94 6.62 -2.47
C THR A 81 -3.42 6.37 -2.85
N TYR A 82 -3.89 5.15 -3.11
CA TYR A 82 -5.32 4.92 -3.38
C TYR A 82 -6.05 4.31 -2.18
N LYS A 83 -6.99 5.07 -1.60
CA LYS A 83 -7.88 4.62 -0.53
C LYS A 83 -8.87 3.61 -1.11
N THR A 84 -8.49 2.34 -1.24
CA THR A 84 -9.40 1.28 -1.73
C THR A 84 -10.19 0.61 -0.61
N TRP A 85 -9.83 0.87 0.65
CA TRP A 85 -10.50 0.32 1.82
C TRP A 85 -11.49 1.34 2.38
N ARG A 86 -12.61 0.83 2.88
CA ARG A 86 -13.69 1.60 3.49
C ARG A 86 -14.05 0.93 4.81
N ARG A 87 -14.07 1.72 5.89
CA ARG A 87 -14.65 1.26 7.14
C ARG A 87 -16.14 1.02 6.92
N ILE A 88 -16.65 -0.06 7.50
CA ILE A 88 -18.08 -0.37 7.52
C ILE A 88 -18.52 -0.65 8.96
N GLU A 89 -19.81 -0.58 9.19
CA GLU A 89 -20.41 -1.11 10.42
C GLU A 89 -20.20 -2.62 10.52
N ALA A 90 -20.20 -3.13 11.75
CA ALA A 90 -20.16 -4.57 11.97
C ALA A 90 -21.39 -5.23 11.31
N PRO A 91 -21.21 -6.32 10.54
CA PRO A 91 -22.35 -7.02 9.97
C PRO A 91 -23.17 -7.66 11.09
N LEU A 92 -24.49 -7.75 10.92
CA LEU A 92 -25.40 -8.23 11.98
C LEU A 92 -25.05 -9.64 12.49
N TRP A 93 -24.56 -10.52 11.60
CA TRP A 93 -24.15 -11.87 11.99
C TRP A 93 -22.89 -11.90 12.87
N ALA A 94 -22.09 -10.83 12.92
CA ALA A 94 -20.85 -10.77 13.68
C ALA A 94 -21.06 -10.94 15.18
N GLU A 95 -22.22 -10.49 15.72
CA GLU A 95 -22.54 -10.61 17.13
C GLU A 95 -22.71 -12.07 17.58
N GLN A 96 -23.14 -12.93 16.66
CA GLN A 96 -23.44 -14.34 16.92
C GLN A 96 -22.31 -15.26 16.42
N ALA A 97 -21.48 -14.76 15.50
CA ALA A 97 -20.36 -15.51 14.97
C ALA A 97 -19.26 -15.69 16.03
N ARG A 98 -18.61 -16.86 16.04
CA ARG A 98 -17.40 -17.11 16.82
C ARG A 98 -16.20 -16.48 16.12
N LEU A 99 -16.06 -15.16 16.28
CA LEU A 99 -14.93 -14.41 15.74
C LEU A 99 -13.66 -14.70 16.54
N ARG A 100 -12.51 -14.60 15.87
CA ARG A 100 -11.21 -14.67 16.54
C ARG A 100 -11.10 -13.58 17.63
N PRO A 101 -10.70 -13.94 18.86
CA PRO A 101 -10.33 -12.95 19.89
C PRO A 101 -9.12 -12.12 19.45
N LEU A 102 -9.10 -10.83 19.79
CA LEU A 102 -7.98 -9.96 19.40
C LEU A 102 -6.68 -10.28 20.14
N ASP A 103 -6.75 -11.00 21.26
CA ASP A 103 -5.65 -11.49 22.09
C ASP A 103 -5.24 -12.94 21.75
N ASP A 104 -5.77 -13.51 20.66
CA ASP A 104 -5.39 -14.84 20.20
C ASP A 104 -3.87 -14.88 19.88
N PRO A 105 -3.08 -15.76 20.53
CA PRO A 105 -1.62 -15.82 20.33
C PRO A 105 -1.23 -16.18 18.89
N ALA A 106 -2.12 -16.81 18.11
CA ALA A 106 -1.87 -17.07 16.69
C ALA A 106 -1.67 -15.77 15.89
N ILE A 107 -2.27 -14.66 16.33
CA ILE A 107 -2.11 -13.34 15.73
C ILE A 107 -0.65 -12.87 15.85
N ASP A 108 -0.05 -12.99 17.04
CA ASP A 108 1.32 -12.56 17.29
C ASP A 108 2.32 -13.44 16.53
N ILE A 109 2.05 -14.75 16.44
CA ILE A 109 2.84 -15.68 15.63
C ILE A 109 2.79 -15.29 14.15
N ALA A 110 1.61 -14.98 13.63
CA ALA A 110 1.43 -14.58 12.23
C ALA A 110 2.13 -13.24 11.94
N LEU A 111 2.02 -12.26 12.85
CA LEU A 111 2.68 -10.96 12.72
C LEU A 111 4.20 -11.13 12.70
N ALA A 112 4.76 -11.89 13.64
CA ALA A 112 6.20 -12.16 13.70
C ALA A 112 6.69 -12.92 12.46
N ALA A 113 5.89 -13.87 11.93
CA ALA A 113 6.23 -14.56 10.69
C ALA A 113 6.27 -13.60 9.49
N LEU A 114 5.32 -12.67 9.42
CA LEU A 114 5.28 -11.66 8.38
C LEU A 114 6.45 -10.68 8.48
N ASP A 115 6.80 -10.23 9.68
CA ASP A 115 7.97 -9.36 9.88
C ASP A 115 9.27 -10.06 9.49
N ARG A 116 9.44 -11.35 9.85
CA ARG A 116 10.59 -12.16 9.38
C ARG A 116 10.62 -12.24 7.86
N ARG A 117 9.48 -12.42 7.20
CA ARG A 117 9.37 -12.48 5.74
C ARG A 117 9.72 -11.12 5.11
N ARG A 118 9.17 -10.02 5.64
CA ARG A 118 9.47 -8.65 5.20
C ARG A 118 10.90 -8.23 5.45
N GLY A 119 11.55 -8.73 6.50
CA GLY A 119 12.99 -8.52 6.74
C GLY A 119 13.85 -9.25 5.70
N LYS A 120 13.50 -10.50 5.36
CA LYS A 120 14.16 -11.27 4.28
C LYS A 120 13.91 -10.66 2.89
N GLU A 121 12.68 -10.22 2.61
CA GLU A 121 12.32 -9.54 1.35
C GLU A 121 12.86 -8.11 1.31
N GLY A 122 12.96 -7.42 2.44
CA GLY A 122 13.59 -6.10 2.60
C GLY A 122 15.11 -6.15 2.37
N GLY A 123 15.75 -7.27 2.71
CA GLY A 123 17.12 -7.60 2.28
C GLY A 123 17.26 -7.88 0.77
N LYS A 124 16.15 -8.08 0.05
CA LYS A 124 16.10 -8.19 -1.43
C LYS A 124 15.45 -6.97 -2.11
N ALA A 125 15.10 -5.93 -1.36
CA ALA A 125 14.53 -4.68 -1.87
C ALA A 125 15.27 -3.42 -1.39
N ALA A 126 16.41 -3.55 -0.72
CA ALA A 126 17.55 -2.72 -1.07
C ALA A 126 17.94 -3.13 -2.50
N ARG A 127 17.38 -2.44 -3.50
CA ARG A 127 17.97 -2.46 -4.85
C ARG A 127 19.46 -2.25 -4.65
N ALA A 128 20.27 -3.12 -5.24
CA ALA A 128 21.70 -2.89 -5.36
C ALA A 128 21.93 -1.40 -5.61
N ASP A 129 22.77 -0.77 -4.78
CA ASP A 129 23.33 0.52 -5.12
C ASP A 129 23.77 0.44 -6.59
N PRO A 130 23.24 1.31 -7.49
CA PRO A 130 23.74 1.30 -8.84
C PRO A 130 25.22 1.68 -8.82
N PRO A 131 26.03 1.11 -9.73
CA PRO A 131 27.44 1.47 -9.88
C PRO A 131 27.60 3.00 -10.07
N PRO A 132 28.79 3.54 -9.79
CA PRO A 132 29.01 4.91 -9.32
C PRO A 132 28.34 6.01 -10.16
N GLU A 133 27.97 7.06 -9.44
CA GLU A 133 27.26 8.31 -9.73
C GLU A 133 27.68 9.13 -10.98
N ALA A 134 28.51 8.60 -11.87
CA ALA A 134 29.13 9.35 -12.97
C ALA A 134 28.35 9.34 -14.30
N ALA A 135 27.26 8.56 -14.43
CA ALA A 135 26.61 8.35 -15.74
C ALA A 135 25.08 8.27 -15.66
N ARG A 136 24.41 9.22 -15.00
CA ARG A 136 22.95 9.41 -15.12
C ARG A 136 22.64 10.87 -15.45
N VAL A 137 21.68 11.08 -16.34
CA VAL A 137 21.20 12.40 -16.76
C VAL A 137 19.83 12.64 -16.14
N LEU A 138 19.69 13.72 -15.38
CA LEU A 138 18.41 14.13 -14.79
C LEU A 138 17.54 14.82 -15.85
N LEU A 139 16.23 14.57 -15.79
CA LEU A 139 15.23 15.07 -16.72
C LEU A 139 14.27 16.04 -16.03
N LEU A 140 14.01 17.17 -16.69
CA LEU A 140 13.01 18.16 -16.31
C LEU A 140 11.66 17.80 -16.92
N VAL A 141 10.96 16.86 -16.28
CA VAL A 141 9.65 16.38 -16.75
C VAL A 141 8.52 17.03 -15.94
N PRO A 142 7.67 17.87 -16.56
CA PRO A 142 6.46 18.36 -15.91
C PRO A 142 5.53 17.20 -15.54
N TYR A 143 4.81 17.33 -14.42
CA TYR A 143 3.94 16.26 -13.92
C TYR A 143 2.92 15.74 -14.95
N ALA A 144 2.40 16.64 -15.80
CA ALA A 144 1.47 16.30 -16.88
C ALA A 144 2.05 15.38 -17.97
N ARG A 145 3.38 15.33 -18.11
CA ARG A 145 4.11 14.59 -19.15
C ARG A 145 4.86 13.37 -18.61
N LYS A 146 4.50 12.91 -17.40
CA LYS A 146 5.11 11.75 -16.72
C LYS A 146 5.00 10.45 -17.53
N ASP A 147 3.96 10.30 -18.33
CA ASP A 147 3.74 9.09 -19.11
C ASP A 147 4.65 9.04 -20.35
N GLU A 148 4.99 10.21 -20.92
CA GLU A 148 6.01 10.33 -21.97
C GLU A 148 7.40 9.98 -21.44
N ALA A 149 7.75 10.44 -20.23
CA ALA A 149 9.01 10.07 -19.57
C ALA A 149 9.12 8.56 -19.31
N LYS A 150 8.03 7.91 -18.88
CA LYS A 150 7.99 6.45 -18.76
C LYS A 150 8.14 5.75 -20.12
N GLY A 151 7.51 6.29 -21.15
CA GLY A 151 7.53 5.73 -22.51
C GLY A 151 8.93 5.70 -23.13
N ILE A 152 9.81 6.63 -22.74
CA ILE A 152 11.21 6.67 -23.19
C ILE A 152 12.16 5.87 -22.28
N GLY A 153 11.64 5.18 -21.26
CA GLY A 153 12.45 4.38 -20.34
C GLY A 153 13.04 5.16 -19.15
N ALA A 154 12.60 6.40 -18.91
CA ALA A 154 13.06 7.17 -17.77
C ALA A 154 12.63 6.53 -16.45
N ARG A 155 13.47 6.68 -15.43
CA ARG A 155 13.25 6.16 -14.08
C ARG A 155 13.04 7.32 -13.12
N TRP A 156 12.12 7.17 -12.18
CA TRP A 156 11.92 8.18 -11.13
C TRP A 156 12.97 8.01 -10.01
N SER A 157 13.70 9.08 -9.70
CA SER A 157 14.55 9.16 -8.52
C SER A 157 13.75 9.80 -7.38
N PRO A 158 13.46 9.08 -6.28
CA PRO A 158 12.81 9.66 -5.12
C PRO A 158 13.72 10.61 -4.33
N THR A 159 15.05 10.45 -4.46
CA THR A 159 16.06 11.30 -3.82
C THR A 159 16.10 12.68 -4.49
N ASP A 160 16.20 12.70 -5.81
CA ASP A 160 16.27 13.94 -6.61
C ASP A 160 14.89 14.50 -6.95
N LYS A 161 13.82 13.75 -6.61
CA LYS A 161 12.42 14.00 -6.98
C LYS A 161 12.29 14.35 -8.46
N SER A 162 13.04 13.64 -9.30
CA SER A 162 13.21 13.93 -10.71
C SER A 162 13.29 12.64 -11.51
N TRP A 163 12.93 12.71 -12.78
CA TRP A 163 13.14 11.60 -13.71
C TRP A 163 14.62 11.56 -14.11
N TRP A 164 15.15 10.38 -14.41
CA TRP A 164 16.53 10.21 -14.87
C TRP A 164 16.64 9.11 -15.90
N LEU A 165 17.65 9.23 -16.75
CA LEU A 165 18.06 8.21 -17.71
C LEU A 165 19.53 7.86 -17.49
N PRO A 166 19.92 6.60 -17.72
CA PRO A 166 21.33 6.24 -17.68
C PRO A 166 22.03 6.84 -18.91
N ALA A 167 23.26 7.34 -18.72
CA ALA A 167 23.98 8.09 -19.76
C ALA A 167 24.53 7.19 -20.89
N ASP A 168 24.50 5.87 -20.70
CA ASP A 168 24.84 4.86 -21.70
C ASP A 168 23.69 4.60 -22.69
N ASP A 169 22.46 5.03 -22.37
CA ASP A 169 21.28 4.89 -23.23
C ASP A 169 21.08 6.12 -24.12
N SER A 170 21.95 6.24 -25.13
CA SER A 170 21.91 7.30 -26.15
C SER A 170 20.57 7.38 -26.90
N SER A 171 19.81 6.27 -26.99
CA SER A 171 18.50 6.24 -27.64
C SER A 171 17.46 6.96 -26.79
N ALA A 172 17.41 6.64 -25.49
CA ALA A 172 16.52 7.28 -24.55
C ALA A 172 16.87 8.77 -24.35
N LEU A 173 18.16 9.11 -24.30
CA LEU A 173 18.62 10.50 -24.20
C LEU A 173 18.22 11.34 -25.42
N SER A 174 18.37 10.80 -26.63
CA SER A 174 17.92 11.48 -27.85
C SER A 174 16.41 11.75 -27.82
N LYS A 175 15.61 10.80 -27.32
CA LYS A 175 14.16 10.99 -27.16
C LYS A 175 13.84 12.04 -26.09
N ALA A 176 14.56 12.03 -24.97
CA ALA A 176 14.40 13.03 -23.91
C ALA A 176 14.72 14.45 -24.41
N GLN A 177 15.75 14.60 -25.23
CA GLN A 177 16.11 15.85 -25.88
C GLN A 177 15.01 16.31 -26.85
N ALA A 178 14.51 15.41 -27.71
CA ALA A 178 13.41 15.72 -28.63
C ALA A 178 12.11 16.13 -27.93
N LEU A 179 11.87 15.62 -26.71
CA LEU A 179 10.70 15.95 -25.89
C LEU A 179 10.89 17.24 -25.06
N GLY A 180 12.08 17.83 -25.07
CA GLY A 180 12.42 19.03 -24.30
C GLY A 180 12.57 18.75 -22.79
N PHE A 181 12.96 17.54 -22.41
CA PHE A 181 13.18 17.16 -21.00
C PHE A 181 14.62 17.40 -20.52
N LEU A 182 15.49 17.91 -21.39
CA LEU A 182 16.87 18.26 -21.07
C LEU A 182 17.06 19.76 -21.33
N ASP A 183 17.65 20.47 -20.37
CA ASP A 183 18.19 21.82 -20.61
C ASP A 183 19.44 21.67 -21.49
N VAL A 184 19.49 22.41 -22.60
CA VAL A 184 20.66 22.51 -23.49
C VAL A 184 21.51 23.70 -23.07
#